data_AF-A0A0S8EMF7-F1
#
_entry.id   AF-A0A0S8EMF7-F1
#
_cell.length_a   1.000
_cell.length_b   1.000
_cell.length_c   1.000
_cell.angle_alpha   90.00
_cell.angle_beta   90.00
_cell.angle_gamma   90.00
#
_symmetry.space_group_name_H-M   'P 1'
#
loop_
_entity.id
_entity.type
_entity.pdbx_description
1 polymer ?
#
loop_
_entity_poly.entity_id
_entity_poly.type
_entity_poly.pdbx_seq_one_letter_code
_entity_poly.pdbx_strand_id
1 'polypeptide(L)'
;FSHLMVFGGWLSYVQGQDGKMHIDPAALEKRMQTLLDNGVTAGCGLYSEVQVDDKPNGHPGRMARIAYREGAAAPESAELKKALEEAKAARVKAAEELAEARRAATQPGATQADKQAVSAKDAALKQARAREDQAYWRTQEPVKQVYGRLLKELDAIWKKHPEWPRAIHMNWDEPQHRQWSPKMGWTHEFLPDAITTLDVQFSRMEPLLKFYNTPALDDPADWAGPEVITWIKKQCPHVGI
;
A
#
# COMPACT_ATOMS: atom_id res chain seq x y z
N PHE A 1 -14.63 9.27 21.61
CA PHE A 1 -14.69 8.59 20.30
C PHE A 1 -13.31 8.09 19.95
N SER A 2 -13.20 6.91 19.36
CA SER A 2 -11.90 6.27 19.15
C SER A 2 -11.82 5.85 17.70
N HIS A 3 -10.71 6.15 17.03
CA HIS A 3 -10.39 5.71 15.69
C HIS A 3 -9.53 4.45 15.81
N LEU A 4 -10.05 3.32 15.34
CA LEU A 4 -9.38 2.03 15.37
C LEU A 4 -8.67 1.80 14.03
N MET A 5 -7.34 1.84 14.00
CA MET A 5 -6.53 1.48 12.83
C MET A 5 -6.13 0.01 12.88
N VAL A 6 -6.30 -0.67 11.76
CA VAL A 6 -6.35 -2.13 11.70
C VAL A 6 -5.29 -2.73 10.80
N PHE A 7 -4.38 -3.52 11.37
CA PHE A 7 -3.35 -4.24 10.61
C PHE A 7 -3.67 -5.74 10.48
N GLY A 8 -3.66 -6.25 9.25
CA GLY A 8 -3.57 -7.68 8.92
C GLY A 8 -4.67 -8.59 9.46
N GLY A 9 -5.49 -9.17 8.56
CA GLY A 9 -6.37 -10.30 8.92
C GLY A 9 -7.73 -9.93 9.52
N TRP A 10 -8.15 -8.67 9.41
CA TRP A 10 -9.48 -8.19 9.79
C TRP A 10 -10.61 -8.65 8.88
N LEU A 11 -10.32 -8.73 7.59
CA LEU A 11 -11.27 -9.28 6.64
C LEU A 11 -11.09 -10.80 6.59
N SER A 12 -12.20 -11.48 6.85
CA SER A 12 -12.35 -12.89 6.51
C SER A 12 -12.73 -12.99 5.04
N TYR A 13 -12.33 -14.09 4.42
CA TYR A 13 -12.60 -14.34 3.02
C TYR A 13 -13.10 -15.76 2.84
N VAL A 14 -14.05 -15.93 1.93
CA VAL A 14 -14.64 -17.22 1.55
C VAL A 14 -14.53 -17.38 0.04
N GLN A 15 -14.41 -18.63 -0.42
CA GLN A 15 -14.43 -18.90 -1.86
C GLN A 15 -15.89 -18.93 -2.33
N GLY A 16 -16.19 -18.12 -3.34
CA GLY A 16 -17.50 -18.04 -3.98
C GLY A 16 -17.74 -19.19 -4.96
N GLN A 17 -18.97 -19.29 -5.43
CA GLN A 17 -19.35 -20.25 -6.48
C GLN A 17 -18.67 -19.95 -7.83
N ASP A 18 -18.22 -18.71 -8.04
CA ASP A 18 -17.44 -18.28 -9.21
C ASP A 18 -15.95 -18.67 -9.12
N GLY A 19 -15.56 -19.37 -8.04
CA GLY A 19 -14.19 -19.78 -7.78
C GLY A 19 -13.27 -18.68 -7.24
N LYS A 20 -13.76 -17.44 -7.09
CA LYS A 20 -12.99 -16.30 -6.59
C LYS A 20 -13.11 -16.19 -5.08
N MET A 21 -12.18 -15.47 -4.46
CA MET A 21 -12.29 -15.10 -3.06
C MET A 21 -13.17 -13.85 -2.93
N HIS A 22 -14.09 -13.89 -1.99
CA HIS A 22 -14.94 -12.76 -1.59
C HIS A 22 -14.74 -12.45 -0.12
N ILE A 23 -15.09 -11.23 0.27
CA ILE A 23 -15.18 -10.86 1.68
C ILE A 23 -16.32 -11.66 2.31
N ASP A 24 -16.08 -12.28 3.46
CA ASP A 24 -17.08 -13.03 4.23
C ASP A 24 -17.94 -12.05 5.05
N PRO A 25 -19.21 -11.80 4.64
CA PRO A 25 -20.02 -10.79 5.30
C PRO A 25 -20.41 -11.21 6.72
N ALA A 26 -20.69 -12.50 6.95
CA ALA A 26 -21.12 -13.01 8.25
C ALA A 26 -19.99 -12.94 9.28
N ALA A 27 -18.76 -13.28 8.86
CA ALA A 27 -17.61 -13.13 9.73
C ALA A 27 -17.26 -11.66 10.01
N LEU A 28 -17.47 -10.76 9.03
CA LEU A 28 -17.28 -9.32 9.22
C LEU A 28 -18.33 -8.75 10.20
N GLU A 29 -19.60 -9.12 10.04
CA GLU A 29 -20.70 -8.71 10.92
C GLU A 29 -20.45 -9.13 12.36
N LYS A 30 -20.06 -10.38 12.60
CA LYS A 30 -19.70 -10.86 13.94
C LYS A 30 -18.61 -10.00 14.59
N ARG A 31 -17.59 -9.60 13.82
CA ARG A 31 -16.50 -8.77 14.31
C ARG A 31 -16.95 -7.33 14.61
N MET A 32 -17.81 -6.77 13.77
CA MET A 32 -18.40 -5.44 14.00
C MET A 32 -19.29 -5.44 15.23
N GLN A 33 -20.08 -6.48 15.44
CA GLN A 33 -20.89 -6.61 16.64
C GLN A 33 -20.03 -6.62 17.89
N THR A 34 -18.89 -7.33 17.89
CA THR A 34 -17.93 -7.29 19.01
C THR A 34 -17.41 -5.88 19.28
N LEU A 35 -17.16 -5.06 18.26
CA LEU A 35 -16.76 -3.66 18.45
C LEU A 35 -17.89 -2.85 19.10
N LEU A 36 -19.11 -2.98 18.58
CA LEU A 36 -20.29 -2.29 19.11
C LEU A 36 -20.59 -2.68 20.56
N ASP A 37 -20.54 -3.98 20.88
CA ASP A 37 -20.75 -4.52 22.24
C ASP A 37 -19.73 -3.96 23.25
N ASN A 38 -18.56 -3.54 22.78
CA ASN A 38 -17.50 -2.91 23.58
C ASN A 38 -17.52 -1.36 23.51
N GLY A 39 -18.58 -0.76 22.97
CA GLY A 39 -18.75 0.69 22.92
C GLY A 39 -17.90 1.42 21.87
N VAL A 40 -17.29 0.68 20.93
CA VAL A 40 -16.53 1.26 19.82
C VAL A 40 -17.49 1.79 18.77
N THR A 41 -17.62 3.12 18.71
CA THR A 41 -18.69 3.80 17.95
C THR A 41 -18.18 4.82 16.93
N ALA A 42 -16.87 5.04 16.82
CA ALA A 42 -16.29 5.95 15.82
C ALA A 42 -15.20 5.25 14.99
N GLY A 43 -14.95 5.82 13.80
CA GLY A 43 -14.20 5.29 12.65
C GLY A 43 -13.31 4.06 12.86
N CYS A 44 -13.54 3.04 12.04
CA CYS A 44 -12.60 1.94 11.86
C CYS A 44 -11.75 2.26 10.62
N GLY A 45 -10.52 2.71 10.86
CA GLY A 45 -9.48 2.83 9.85
C GLY A 45 -9.12 1.46 9.34
N LEU A 46 -9.69 1.09 8.20
CA LEU A 46 -9.30 -0.12 7.50
C LEU A 46 -8.08 0.25 6.68
N TYR A 47 -6.90 -0.22 7.09
CA TYR A 47 -5.82 -0.32 6.14
C TYR A 47 -6.26 -1.32 5.07
N SER A 48 -6.77 -0.76 3.97
CA SER A 48 -6.92 -1.48 2.74
C SER A 48 -5.49 -1.87 2.38
N GLU A 49 -5.19 -3.17 2.47
CA GLU A 49 -3.86 -3.71 2.74
C GLU A 49 -2.82 -3.53 1.59
N VAL A 50 -2.84 -2.41 0.86
CA VAL A 50 -2.07 -2.24 -0.37
C VAL A 50 -1.44 -0.87 -0.49
N GLN A 51 -0.14 -0.91 -0.64
CA GLN A 51 0.67 0.03 -1.39
C GLN A 51 0.63 -0.45 -2.85
N VAL A 52 -0.32 0.04 -3.67
CA VAL A 52 -0.38 -0.37 -5.09
C VAL A 52 0.66 0.39 -5.89
N ASP A 53 1.12 1.52 -5.34
CA ASP A 53 2.02 2.44 -6.00
C ASP A 53 3.37 2.53 -5.26
N ASP A 54 4.42 2.44 -6.08
CA ASP A 54 5.83 2.75 -5.93
C ASP A 54 6.82 1.90 -5.09
N LYS A 55 6.49 1.04 -4.12
CA LYS A 55 7.54 0.14 -3.53
C LYS A 55 7.03 -1.20 -2.93
N PRO A 56 7.73 -2.34 -3.15
CA PRO A 56 7.35 -3.67 -2.66
C PRO A 56 7.94 -4.05 -1.28
N ASN A 57 8.29 -3.09 -0.42
CA ASN A 57 8.95 -3.39 0.84
C ASN A 57 7.96 -3.47 2.00
N GLY A 58 7.10 -4.49 1.94
CA GLY A 58 6.20 -4.91 3.00
C GLY A 58 5.61 -6.29 2.68
N HIS A 59 5.20 -7.06 3.69
CA HIS A 59 4.41 -8.25 3.42
C HIS A 59 3.02 -7.82 2.94
N PRO A 60 2.62 -8.11 1.68
CA PRO A 60 1.30 -7.75 1.21
C PRO A 60 0.26 -8.37 2.14
N GLY A 61 -0.70 -7.56 2.61
CA GLY A 61 -1.78 -8.09 3.44
C GLY A 61 -2.67 -9.04 2.64
N ARG A 62 -3.64 -9.65 3.32
CA ARG A 62 -4.44 -10.75 2.76
C ARG A 62 -5.21 -10.38 1.49
N MET A 63 -5.79 -9.19 1.41
CA MET A 63 -6.48 -8.66 0.24
C MET A 63 -5.52 -8.53 -0.94
N ALA A 64 -4.33 -7.97 -0.74
CA ALA A 64 -3.31 -7.89 -1.78
C ALA A 64 -2.87 -9.28 -2.23
N ARG A 65 -2.64 -10.22 -1.31
CA ARG A 65 -2.29 -11.61 -1.68
C ARG A 65 -3.36 -12.29 -2.52
N ILE A 66 -4.63 -12.06 -2.22
CA ILE A 66 -5.76 -12.52 -3.04
C ILE A 66 -5.69 -11.86 -4.42
N ALA A 67 -5.56 -10.52 -4.46
CA ALA A 67 -5.47 -9.77 -5.71
C ALA A 67 -4.28 -10.20 -6.58
N TYR A 68 -3.11 -10.43 -5.99
CA TYR A 68 -1.94 -10.95 -6.69
C TYR A 68 -2.17 -12.37 -7.21
N ARG A 69 -2.81 -13.24 -6.43
CA ARG A 69 -3.09 -14.62 -6.85
C ARG A 69 -4.09 -14.68 -7.99
N GLU A 70 -5.23 -14.01 -7.82
CA GLU A 70 -6.28 -13.97 -8.85
C GLU A 70 -5.84 -13.19 -10.08
N GLY A 71 -5.20 -12.02 -9.89
CA GLY A 71 -4.63 -11.23 -10.99
C GLY A 71 -3.58 -12.01 -11.75
N ALA A 72 -2.67 -12.73 -11.08
CA ALA A 72 -1.69 -13.58 -11.74
C ALA A 72 -2.30 -14.78 -12.49
N ALA A 73 -3.51 -15.19 -12.15
CA ALA A 73 -4.28 -16.23 -12.82
C ALA A 73 -5.17 -15.68 -13.95
N ALA A 74 -5.24 -14.36 -14.14
CA ALA A 74 -5.98 -13.76 -15.25
C ALA A 74 -5.42 -14.23 -16.61
N PRO A 75 -6.27 -14.44 -17.63
CA PRO A 75 -5.83 -14.96 -18.93
C PRO A 75 -4.69 -14.15 -19.57
N GLU A 76 -4.75 -12.82 -19.46
CA GLU A 76 -3.75 -11.89 -20.00
C GLU A 76 -2.42 -11.88 -19.24
N SER A 77 -2.37 -12.43 -18.02
CA SER A 77 -1.20 -12.33 -17.15
C SER A 77 0.01 -13.10 -17.67
N ALA A 78 -0.19 -14.17 -18.44
CA ALA A 78 0.91 -14.91 -19.06
C ALA A 78 1.64 -14.06 -20.12
N GLU A 79 0.88 -13.36 -20.96
CA GLU A 79 1.43 -12.47 -21.99
C GLU A 79 2.11 -11.25 -21.38
N LEU A 80 1.50 -10.67 -20.34
CA LEU A 80 2.08 -9.54 -19.61
C LEU A 80 3.39 -9.91 -18.91
N LYS A 81 3.48 -11.09 -18.29
CA LYS A 81 4.73 -11.60 -17.71
C LYS A 81 5.80 -11.82 -18.78
N LYS A 82 5.43 -12.41 -19.92
CA LYS A 82 6.37 -12.58 -21.04
C LYS A 82 6.91 -11.24 -21.52
N ALA A 83 6.05 -10.24 -21.72
CA ALA A 83 6.45 -8.90 -22.12
C ALA A 83 7.38 -8.22 -21.09
N LEU A 84 7.14 -8.44 -19.80
CA LEU A 84 8.02 -7.95 -18.73
C LEU A 84 9.40 -8.62 -18.77
N GLU A 85 9.47 -9.94 -18.93
CA GLU A 85 10.75 -10.66 -19.03
C GLU A 85 11.54 -10.24 -20.29
N GLU A 86 10.86 -10.03 -21.42
CA GLU A 86 11.48 -9.49 -22.63
C GLU A 86 12.02 -8.07 -22.41
N ALA A 87 11.29 -7.21 -21.69
CA ALA A 87 11.73 -5.86 -21.35
C ALA A 87 12.93 -5.86 -20.38
N LYS A 88 12.94 -6.74 -19.38
CA LYS A 88 14.09 -6.96 -18.48
C LYS A 88 15.32 -7.41 -19.25
N ALA A 89 15.17 -8.39 -20.14
CA ALA A 89 16.26 -8.87 -20.98
C ALA A 89 16.83 -7.75 -21.86
N ALA A 90 15.96 -6.90 -22.43
CA ALA A 90 16.38 -5.74 -23.21
C ALA A 90 17.15 -4.70 -22.36
N ARG A 91 16.72 -4.46 -21.10
CA ARG A 91 17.46 -3.58 -20.18
C ARG A 91 18.83 -4.16 -19.84
N VAL A 92 18.93 -5.46 -19.55
CA VAL A 92 20.20 -6.12 -19.23
C VAL A 92 21.17 -5.99 -20.41
N LYS A 93 20.71 -6.32 -21.63
CA LYS A 93 21.50 -6.16 -22.85
C LYS A 93 21.97 -4.70 -23.05
N ALA A 94 21.08 -3.72 -22.89
CA ALA A 94 21.45 -2.31 -23.03
C ALA A 94 22.47 -1.86 -21.96
N ALA A 95 22.41 -2.42 -20.75
CA ALA A 95 23.37 -2.13 -19.68
C ALA A 95 24.75 -2.74 -20.00
N GLU A 96 24.80 -3.95 -20.54
CA GLU A 96 26.03 -4.60 -20.99
C GLU A 96 26.68 -3.83 -22.14
N GLU A 97 25.90 -3.42 -23.15
CA GLU A 97 26.38 -2.60 -24.27
C GLU A 97 26.91 -1.23 -23.81
N LEU A 98 26.25 -0.59 -22.84
CA LEU A 98 26.76 0.65 -22.25
C LEU A 98 28.07 0.42 -21.48
N ALA A 99 28.18 -0.69 -20.75
CA ALA A 99 29.41 -1.03 -20.03
C ALA A 99 30.57 -1.30 -21.00
N GLU A 100 30.32 -1.96 -22.13
CA GLU A 100 31.30 -2.17 -23.19
C GLU A 100 31.73 -0.85 -23.85
N ALA A 101 30.78 0.01 -24.23
CA ALA A 101 31.07 1.32 -24.81
C ALA A 101 31.90 2.20 -23.85
N ARG A 102 31.59 2.18 -22.55
CA ARG A 102 32.38 2.88 -21.53
C ARG A 102 33.81 2.34 -21.44
N ARG A 103 33.99 1.01 -21.51
CA ARG A 103 35.33 0.40 -21.52
C ARG A 103 36.12 0.83 -22.76
N ALA A 104 35.53 0.77 -23.95
CA ALA A 104 36.17 1.19 -25.20
C ALA A 104 36.61 2.66 -25.18
N ALA A 105 35.75 3.56 -24.70
CA ALA A 105 36.04 4.99 -24.60
C ALA A 105 37.17 5.36 -23.62
N THR A 106 37.59 4.42 -22.76
CA THR A 106 38.70 4.62 -21.80
C THR A 106 40.04 4.02 -22.26
N GLN A 107 40.07 3.31 -23.40
CA GLN A 107 41.31 2.72 -23.90
C GLN A 107 42.24 3.77 -24.53
N PRO A 108 43.57 3.57 -24.46
CA PRO A 108 44.52 4.38 -25.22
C PRO A 108 44.19 4.36 -26.71
N GLY A 109 44.10 5.53 -27.34
CA GLY A 109 43.71 5.65 -28.76
C GLY A 109 42.21 5.72 -29.03
N ALA A 110 41.37 5.79 -27.99
CA ALA A 110 39.92 5.96 -28.15
C ALA A 110 39.57 7.17 -29.04
N THR A 111 38.69 6.93 -30.00
CA THR A 111 38.25 7.91 -30.99
C THR A 111 37.11 8.78 -30.45
N GLN A 112 36.80 9.86 -31.17
CA GLN A 112 35.61 10.66 -30.88
C GLN A 112 34.31 9.87 -31.08
N ALA A 113 34.31 8.90 -32.01
CA ALA A 113 33.18 8.00 -32.24
C ALA A 113 32.93 7.11 -31.02
N ASP A 114 33.98 6.60 -30.38
CA ASP A 114 33.86 5.77 -29.16
C ASP A 114 33.23 6.56 -28.00
N LYS A 115 33.59 7.84 -27.85
CA LYS A 115 32.99 8.74 -26.85
C LYS A 115 31.53 9.05 -27.16
N GLN A 116 31.18 9.25 -28.43
CA GLN A 116 29.79 9.47 -28.85
C GLN A 116 28.93 8.21 -28.67
N ALA A 117 29.50 7.01 -28.86
CA ALA A 117 28.82 5.74 -28.65
C ALA A 117 28.32 5.59 -27.20
N VAL A 118 29.08 6.08 -26.20
CA VAL A 118 28.65 6.05 -24.78
C VAL A 118 27.33 6.80 -24.58
N SER A 119 27.18 7.99 -25.17
CA SER A 119 25.96 8.79 -25.03
C SER A 119 24.76 8.11 -25.68
N ALA A 120 24.94 7.54 -26.87
CA ALA A 120 23.89 6.78 -27.55
C ALA A 120 23.45 5.53 -26.75
N LYS A 121 24.42 4.79 -26.17
CA LYS A 121 24.12 3.61 -25.34
C LYS A 121 23.47 3.98 -24.00
N ASP A 122 23.82 5.12 -23.42
CA ASP A 122 23.15 5.63 -22.21
C ASP A 122 21.69 5.98 -22.47
N ALA A 123 21.41 6.64 -23.61
CA ALA A 123 20.04 6.92 -24.05
C ALA A 123 19.25 5.62 -24.30
N ALA A 124 19.87 4.62 -24.92
CA ALA A 124 19.26 3.31 -25.14
C ALA A 124 18.92 2.60 -23.82
N LEU A 125 19.81 2.64 -22.82
CA LEU A 125 19.54 2.08 -21.49
C LEU A 125 18.37 2.79 -20.79
N LYS A 126 18.29 4.12 -20.87
CA LYS A 126 17.16 4.89 -20.32
C LYS A 126 15.84 4.51 -20.97
N GLN A 127 15.81 4.36 -22.29
CA GLN A 127 14.63 3.89 -23.01
C GLN A 127 14.25 2.44 -22.61
N ALA A 128 15.23 1.56 -22.45
CA ALA A 128 14.99 0.19 -22.01
C ALA A 128 14.40 0.13 -20.58
N ARG A 129 14.89 0.96 -19.65
CA ARG A 129 14.31 1.10 -18.31
C ARG A 129 12.86 1.58 -18.36
N ALA A 130 12.58 2.63 -19.14
CA ALA A 130 11.21 3.14 -19.27
C ALA A 130 10.23 2.07 -19.82
N ARG A 131 10.70 1.22 -20.74
CA ARG A 131 9.92 0.09 -21.27
C ARG A 131 9.70 -1.01 -20.23
N GLU A 132 10.71 -1.34 -19.43
CA GLU A 132 10.58 -2.28 -18.31
C GLU A 132 9.57 -1.76 -17.29
N ASP A 133 9.66 -0.48 -16.90
CA ASP A 133 8.72 0.15 -15.98
C ASP A 133 7.29 0.09 -16.53
N GLN A 134 7.09 0.44 -17.81
CA GLN A 134 5.79 0.34 -18.46
C GLN A 134 5.25 -1.10 -18.48
N ALA A 135 6.10 -2.08 -18.82
CA ALA A 135 5.71 -3.49 -18.84
C ALA A 135 5.35 -3.97 -17.43
N TYR A 136 6.11 -3.57 -16.42
CA TYR A 136 5.86 -3.88 -15.02
C TYR A 136 4.50 -3.33 -14.58
N TRP A 137 4.21 -2.07 -14.86
CA TRP A 137 2.92 -1.47 -14.49
C TRP A 137 1.73 -2.16 -15.14
N ARG A 138 1.88 -2.63 -16.39
CA ARG A 138 0.83 -3.42 -17.04
C ARG A 138 0.57 -4.74 -16.31
N THR A 139 1.59 -5.38 -15.73
CA THR A 139 1.39 -6.60 -14.92
C THR A 139 0.59 -6.34 -13.63
N GLN A 140 0.52 -5.09 -13.18
CA GLN A 140 -0.26 -4.72 -12.00
C GLN A 140 -1.74 -4.48 -12.32
N GLU A 141 -2.13 -4.35 -13.60
CA GLU A 141 -3.51 -4.01 -13.97
C GLU A 141 -4.53 -5.08 -13.57
N PRO A 142 -4.31 -6.40 -13.81
CA PRO A 142 -5.23 -7.44 -13.33
C PRO A 142 -5.32 -7.47 -11.79
N VAL A 143 -4.21 -7.16 -11.10
CA VAL A 143 -4.17 -7.06 -9.63
C VAL A 143 -5.04 -5.90 -9.16
N LYS A 144 -4.91 -4.72 -9.79
CA LYS A 144 -5.72 -3.52 -9.53
C LYS A 144 -7.21 -3.80 -9.72
N GLN A 145 -7.59 -4.55 -10.74
CA GLN A 145 -8.98 -4.90 -11.00
C GLN A 145 -9.57 -5.81 -9.92
N VAL A 146 -8.85 -6.86 -9.52
CA VAL A 146 -9.30 -7.75 -8.43
C VAL A 146 -9.40 -6.97 -7.13
N TYR A 147 -8.43 -6.12 -6.86
CA TYR A 147 -8.43 -5.29 -5.66
C TYR A 147 -9.63 -4.32 -5.63
N GLY A 148 -9.87 -3.62 -6.74
CA GLY A 148 -11.02 -2.73 -6.89
C GLY A 148 -12.37 -3.45 -6.75
N ARG A 149 -12.46 -4.73 -7.15
CA ARG A 149 -13.63 -5.58 -6.87
C ARG A 149 -13.82 -5.78 -5.37
N LEU A 150 -12.77 -6.19 -4.65
CA LEU A 150 -12.84 -6.46 -3.20
C LEU A 150 -13.18 -5.19 -2.41
N LEU A 151 -12.67 -4.02 -2.80
CA LEU A 151 -13.07 -2.74 -2.20
C LEU A 151 -14.56 -2.45 -2.40
N LYS A 152 -15.08 -2.65 -3.62
CA LYS A 152 -16.52 -2.47 -3.91
C LYS A 152 -17.39 -3.44 -3.12
N GLU A 153 -16.95 -4.68 -2.94
CA GLU A 153 -17.64 -5.66 -2.09
C GLU A 153 -17.68 -5.17 -0.63
N LEU A 154 -16.56 -4.67 -0.11
CA LEU A 154 -16.47 -4.13 1.25
C LEU A 154 -17.43 -2.97 1.45
N ASP A 155 -17.40 -1.99 0.54
CA ASP A 155 -18.28 -0.82 0.58
C ASP A 155 -19.76 -1.22 0.50
N ALA A 156 -20.08 -2.23 -0.29
CA ALA A 156 -21.46 -2.72 -0.43
C ALA A 156 -21.95 -3.41 0.84
N ILE A 157 -21.09 -4.14 1.56
CA ILE A 157 -21.43 -4.69 2.88
C ILE A 157 -21.61 -3.54 3.86
N TRP A 158 -20.66 -2.61 3.93
CA TRP A 158 -20.68 -1.51 4.88
C TRP A 158 -21.92 -0.61 4.76
N LYS A 159 -22.37 -0.33 3.54
CA LYS A 159 -23.58 0.46 3.28
C LYS A 159 -24.87 -0.15 3.85
N LYS A 160 -24.89 -1.47 4.09
CA LYS A 160 -26.05 -2.15 4.71
C LYS A 160 -26.11 -1.97 6.23
N HIS A 161 -25.03 -1.48 6.82
CA HIS A 161 -24.84 -1.38 8.27
C HIS A 161 -24.43 0.04 8.67
N PRO A 162 -25.36 1.02 8.59
CA PRO A 162 -25.08 2.41 8.95
C PRO A 162 -24.71 2.59 10.44
N GLU A 163 -25.02 1.61 11.28
CA GLU A 163 -24.65 1.56 12.70
C GLU A 163 -23.18 1.19 12.93
N TRP A 164 -22.49 0.62 11.94
CA TRP A 164 -21.08 0.26 12.07
C TRP A 164 -20.19 1.51 12.07
N PRO A 165 -19.01 1.45 12.71
CA PRO A 165 -17.99 2.48 12.56
C PRO A 165 -17.70 2.74 11.08
N ARG A 166 -17.43 3.98 10.65
CA ARG A 166 -17.10 4.26 9.25
C ARG A 166 -15.87 3.47 8.79
N ALA A 167 -15.92 2.87 7.60
CA ALA A 167 -14.74 2.36 6.92
C ALA A 167 -13.94 3.52 6.32
N ILE A 168 -12.68 3.63 6.69
CA ILE A 168 -11.75 4.56 6.05
C ILE A 168 -10.71 3.71 5.33
N HIS A 169 -10.60 3.86 4.00
CA HIS A 169 -9.59 3.17 3.19
C HIS A 169 -8.28 3.95 3.25
N MET A 170 -7.25 3.36 3.84
CA MET A 170 -5.91 3.95 3.90
C MET A 170 -4.94 3.21 2.97
N ASN A 171 -4.13 3.97 2.24
CA ASN A 171 -2.97 3.44 1.53
C ASN A 171 -1.79 3.34 2.50
N TRP A 172 -1.04 2.23 2.46
CA TRP A 172 0.19 2.07 3.24
C TRP A 172 1.25 3.04 2.71
N ASP A 173 1.64 4.01 3.53
CA ASP A 173 2.70 4.95 3.20
C ASP A 173 3.55 5.19 4.45
N GLU A 174 4.35 4.19 4.82
CA GLU A 174 5.54 4.44 5.64
C GLU A 174 6.61 4.96 4.68
N PRO A 175 6.89 6.28 4.66
CA PRO A 175 7.88 6.79 3.74
C PRO A 175 9.25 6.25 4.20
N GLN A 176 9.93 5.49 3.33
CA GLN A 176 11.28 4.96 3.60
C GLN A 176 12.31 6.07 3.89
N HIS A 177 11.95 7.32 3.62
CA HIS A 177 12.74 8.51 3.85
C HIS A 177 11.82 9.52 4.53
N ARG A 178 12.26 10.20 5.59
CA ARG A 178 11.53 11.24 6.35
C ARG A 178 11.16 12.50 5.52
N GLN A 179 11.00 12.38 4.22
CA GLN A 179 10.69 13.46 3.30
C GLN A 179 9.24 13.37 2.88
N TRP A 180 8.54 14.46 3.14
CA TRP A 180 7.14 14.67 2.80
C TRP A 180 6.89 14.43 1.30
N SER A 181 6.01 13.48 0.97
CA SER A 181 5.51 13.25 -0.40
C SER A 181 4.09 13.84 -0.59
N PRO A 182 3.86 14.73 -1.56
CA PRO A 182 2.51 15.26 -1.85
C PRO A 182 1.56 14.21 -2.45
N LYS A 183 2.05 13.01 -2.77
CA LYS A 183 1.23 11.85 -3.17
C LYS A 183 0.75 11.01 -1.98
N MET A 184 1.16 11.35 -0.76
CA MET A 184 0.70 10.69 0.47
C MET A 184 -0.82 10.86 0.57
N GLY A 185 -1.52 9.72 0.55
CA GLY A 185 -2.95 9.66 0.82
C GLY A 185 -3.17 9.81 2.31
N TRP A 186 -3.12 11.04 2.81
CA TRP A 186 -3.52 11.34 4.18
C TRP A 186 -5.00 10.99 4.35
N THR A 187 -5.39 10.63 5.57
CA THR A 187 -6.81 10.61 5.97
C THR A 187 -7.42 11.98 5.64
N HIS A 188 -8.12 12.06 4.50
CA HIS A 188 -8.77 13.30 4.04
C HIS A 188 -9.91 13.75 4.98
N GLU A 189 -10.31 12.89 5.91
CA GLU A 189 -11.21 13.20 7.01
C GLU A 189 -10.51 12.96 8.34
N PHE A 190 -10.26 14.03 9.08
CA PHE A 190 -10.06 13.97 10.53
C PHE A 190 -11.46 13.97 11.13
N LEU A 191 -11.84 12.93 11.89
CA LEU A 191 -13.09 12.96 12.65
C LEU A 191 -12.86 13.95 13.80
N PRO A 192 -13.47 15.15 13.78
CA PRO A 192 -13.12 16.24 14.71
C PRO A 192 -13.39 15.88 16.17
N ASP A 193 -14.23 14.87 16.41
CA ASP A 193 -14.57 14.38 17.73
C ASP A 193 -13.77 13.13 18.15
N ALA A 194 -12.89 12.59 17.29
CA ALA A 194 -12.04 11.45 17.65
C ALA A 194 -11.04 11.85 18.75
N ILE A 195 -11.12 11.14 19.88
CA ILE A 195 -10.31 11.34 21.11
C ILE A 195 -8.99 10.56 21.01
N THR A 196 -8.97 9.48 20.23
CA THR A 196 -7.80 8.58 20.10
C THR A 196 -7.72 8.03 18.68
N THR A 197 -6.50 7.83 18.18
CA THR A 197 -6.21 7.00 17.00
C THR A 197 -5.42 5.81 17.51
N LEU A 198 -5.66 4.61 17.00
CA LEU A 198 -5.15 3.38 17.59
C LEU A 198 -4.55 2.47 16.54
N ASP A 199 -3.27 2.14 16.64
CA ASP A 199 -2.63 1.09 15.85
C ASP A 199 -2.73 -0.24 16.63
N VAL A 200 -3.64 -1.15 16.24
CA VAL A 200 -3.74 -2.47 16.89
C VAL A 200 -3.80 -3.60 15.87
N GLN A 201 -2.95 -4.60 16.12
CA GLN A 201 -3.01 -5.91 15.50
C GLN A 201 -4.07 -6.78 16.21
N PHE A 202 -5.09 -7.24 15.48
CA PHE A 202 -6.31 -7.83 16.06
C PHE A 202 -6.13 -9.18 16.73
N SER A 203 -5.05 -9.90 16.47
CA SER A 203 -4.71 -11.12 17.22
C SER A 203 -4.65 -10.87 18.73
N ARG A 204 -4.57 -9.60 19.15
CA ARG A 204 -4.58 -9.16 20.54
C ARG A 204 -5.69 -8.18 20.87
N MET A 205 -6.65 -7.89 19.99
CA MET A 205 -7.65 -6.86 20.28
C MET A 205 -8.52 -7.21 21.49
N GLU A 206 -9.15 -8.39 21.53
CA GLU A 206 -10.01 -8.81 22.65
C GLU A 206 -9.34 -8.63 24.03
N PRO A 207 -8.08 -9.07 24.27
CA PRO A 207 -7.42 -8.82 25.55
C PRO A 207 -7.00 -7.36 25.78
N LEU A 208 -6.91 -6.53 24.73
CA LEU A 208 -6.47 -5.13 24.80
C LEU A 208 -7.61 -4.11 24.91
N LEU A 209 -8.84 -4.46 24.55
CA LEU A 209 -10.03 -3.58 24.63
C LEU A 209 -10.27 -2.99 26.02
N LYS A 210 -9.82 -3.66 27.08
CA LYS A 210 -9.91 -3.15 28.46
C LYS A 210 -9.01 -1.95 28.79
N PHE A 211 -8.03 -1.64 27.94
CA PHE A 211 -7.08 -0.52 28.11
C PHE A 211 -7.44 0.71 27.24
N TYR A 212 -8.62 0.69 26.63
CA TYR A 212 -9.06 1.52 25.49
C TYR A 212 -9.43 2.98 25.80
N ASN A 213 -9.08 3.47 26.98
CA ASN A 213 -9.17 4.87 27.35
C ASN A 213 -7.84 5.64 27.17
N THR A 214 -6.86 5.06 26.47
CA THR A 214 -5.52 5.64 26.29
C THR A 214 -5.30 6.05 24.82
N PRO A 215 -4.85 7.28 24.51
CA PRO A 215 -4.45 7.65 23.15
C PRO A 215 -3.26 6.79 22.71
N ALA A 216 -3.37 6.13 21.55
CA ALA A 216 -2.21 5.56 20.91
C ALA A 216 -1.51 6.69 20.12
N LEU A 217 -0.21 6.78 20.31
CA LEU A 217 0.68 7.64 19.54
C LEU A 217 1.49 6.68 18.67
N ASP A 218 1.39 6.83 17.36
CA ASP A 218 2.36 6.22 16.45
C ASP A 218 3.61 7.12 16.42
N ASP A 219 4.78 6.52 16.47
CA ASP A 219 6.05 7.24 16.62
C ASP A 219 6.58 7.69 15.23
N PRO A 220 7.01 8.95 15.05
CA PRO A 220 6.97 10.09 15.98
C PRO A 220 5.82 11.08 15.67
N ALA A 221 5.45 11.88 16.67
CA ALA A 221 4.34 12.85 16.60
C ALA A 221 4.49 13.94 15.51
N ASP A 222 5.68 14.08 14.91
CA ASP A 222 5.93 14.94 13.74
C ASP A 222 5.28 14.40 12.46
N TRP A 223 4.87 13.14 12.43
CA TRP A 223 4.16 12.51 11.30
C TRP A 223 2.64 12.70 11.38
N ALA A 224 2.11 13.09 12.54
CA ALA A 224 0.68 13.30 12.76
C ALA A 224 0.17 14.69 12.34
N GLY A 225 1.05 15.57 11.86
CA GLY A 225 0.72 16.93 11.41
C GLY A 225 0.68 18.00 12.51
N PRO A 226 0.76 19.30 12.15
CA PRO A 226 0.92 20.40 13.09
C PRO A 226 -0.26 20.59 14.07
N GLU A 227 -1.47 20.20 13.66
CA GLU A 227 -2.68 20.27 14.48
C GLU A 227 -2.64 19.26 15.65
N VAL A 228 -2.15 18.05 15.40
CA VAL A 228 -2.02 17.00 16.43
C VAL A 228 -0.94 17.38 17.44
N ILE A 229 0.20 17.90 16.99
CA ILE A 229 1.26 18.43 17.87
C ILE A 229 0.72 19.54 18.78
N THR A 230 -0.09 20.44 18.23
CA THR A 230 -0.70 21.55 18.98
C THR A 230 -1.68 21.04 20.04
N TRP A 231 -2.48 20.02 19.70
CA TRP A 231 -3.40 19.39 20.65
C TRP A 231 -2.65 18.65 21.76
N ILE A 232 -1.60 17.87 21.44
CA ILE A 232 -0.80 17.15 22.43
C ILE A 232 -0.12 18.13 23.38
N LYS A 233 0.46 19.23 22.89
CA LYS A 233 1.06 20.27 23.75
C LYS A 233 0.05 20.91 24.72
N LYS A 234 -1.23 20.95 24.35
CA LYS A 234 -2.30 21.43 25.25
C LYS A 234 -2.68 20.40 26.32
N GLN A 235 -2.74 19.12 25.97
CA GLN A 235 -3.15 18.06 26.90
C GLN A 235 -1.99 17.58 27.79
N CYS A 236 -0.78 17.56 27.24
CA CYS A 236 0.42 16.99 27.85
C CYS A 236 1.60 17.98 27.71
N PRO A 237 1.57 19.16 28.37
CA PRO A 237 2.54 20.24 28.16
C PRO A 237 3.99 19.89 28.54
N HIS A 238 4.19 18.75 29.21
CA HIS A 238 5.48 18.26 29.68
C HIS A 238 6.11 17.20 28.77
N VAL A 239 5.41 16.76 27.72
CA VAL A 239 5.96 15.82 26.73
C VAL A 239 6.87 16.61 25.78
N GLY A 240 8.16 16.28 25.79
CA GLY A 240 9.13 16.80 24.83
C GLY A 240 8.91 16.20 23.46
N ILE A 241 8.17 16.92 22.61
CA ILE A 241 7.99 16.64 21.17
C ILE A 241 8.98 17.47 20.37
#